data_AF-A0A2T3W5D7-F1
#
_entry.id   AF-A0A2T3W5D7-F1
#
_cell.length_a   1.000
_cell.length_b   1.000
_cell.length_c   1.000
_cell.angle_alpha   90.00
_cell.angle_beta   90.00
_cell.angle_gamma   90.00
#
_symmetry.space_group_name_H-M   'P 1'
#
loop_
_entity.id
_entity.type
_entity.pdbx_description
1 polymer ?
#
loop_
_entity_poly.entity_id
_entity_poly.type
_entity_poly.pdbx_seq_one_letter_code
_entity_poly.pdbx_strand_id
1 'polypeptide(L)'
;MAPTLSPTTGAAALEPHEAARLKALEQTVRDGLRDFQRTGQALSEIRDNAFYRATHENFEAYLQERWGFTLPQAGRLIEAADVARVLSPIGVQPQNERQARAMKAAARIVTELEPEQQRVVARLVEDAGDTAPWEDAPPAAELRIMAGVVKKLEPETTVHHPDSGDEVPFDSLSGPQRYEVVRTQVDQKTQAYREKQEARANAPQPEKVNWAEWCLDYAAQALGPGQRLELVIEPGEQPRVQARVMDGETGEVLAEGHEAGNLKRAVLNLVAEVKG
;
A
#
# COMPACT_ATOMS: atom_id res chain seq x y z
N MET A 1 -24.31 -24.40 48.44
CA MET A 1 -24.71 -24.73 47.06
C MET A 1 -23.68 -24.12 46.13
N ALA A 2 -22.71 -24.91 45.68
CA ALA A 2 -21.74 -24.50 44.67
C ALA A 2 -22.25 -24.97 43.30
N PRO A 3 -22.19 -24.17 42.23
CA PRO A 3 -22.51 -24.67 40.91
C PRO A 3 -21.32 -25.48 40.39
N THR A 4 -21.61 -26.74 40.09
CA THR A 4 -20.74 -27.71 39.46
C THR A 4 -20.45 -27.26 38.03
N LEU A 5 -19.18 -27.03 37.69
CA LEU A 5 -18.72 -26.90 36.31
C LEU A 5 -18.62 -28.31 35.72
N SER A 6 -19.51 -28.64 34.78
CA SER A 6 -19.36 -29.81 33.93
C SER A 6 -18.55 -29.45 32.68
N PRO A 7 -17.60 -30.30 32.25
CA PRO A 7 -16.91 -30.16 30.97
C PRO A 7 -17.64 -30.98 29.90
N THR A 8 -17.99 -30.39 28.77
CA THR A 8 -18.37 -31.16 27.57
C THR A 8 -17.87 -30.48 26.31
N THR A 9 -16.74 -30.98 25.81
CA THR A 9 -16.31 -30.86 24.43
C THR A 9 -17.23 -31.72 23.55
N GLY A 10 -17.92 -31.09 22.59
CA GLY A 10 -18.64 -31.79 21.51
C GLY A 10 -19.32 -30.80 20.56
N ALA A 11 -18.75 -30.59 19.37
CA ALA A 11 -19.37 -30.00 18.16
C ALA A 11 -20.46 -28.92 18.39
N ALA A 12 -20.12 -27.91 19.20
CA ALA A 12 -21.04 -27.29 20.16
C ALA A 12 -22.02 -26.26 19.59
N ALA A 13 -23.30 -26.48 19.85
CA ALA A 13 -24.37 -25.49 19.72
C ALA A 13 -24.01 -24.21 20.49
N LEU A 14 -24.28 -23.05 19.88
CA LEU A 14 -24.08 -21.76 20.55
C LEU A 14 -24.93 -21.66 21.81
N GLU A 15 -24.36 -21.08 22.87
CA GLU A 15 -25.13 -20.72 24.05
C GLU A 15 -26.20 -19.66 23.68
N PRO A 16 -27.34 -19.57 24.40
CA PRO A 16 -28.42 -18.65 24.03
C PRO A 16 -27.99 -17.19 23.89
N HIS A 17 -27.01 -16.75 24.69
CA HIS A 17 -26.46 -15.40 24.63
C HIS A 17 -25.57 -15.19 23.39
N GLU A 18 -24.78 -16.20 22.99
CA GLU A 18 -23.97 -16.17 21.77
C GLU A 18 -24.87 -16.16 20.53
N ALA A 19 -25.95 -16.97 20.52
CA ALA A 19 -26.92 -16.97 19.43
C ALA A 19 -27.65 -15.63 19.30
N ALA A 20 -28.02 -15.00 20.41
CA ALA A 20 -28.60 -13.66 20.43
C ALA A 20 -27.60 -12.61 19.92
N ARG A 21 -26.32 -12.72 20.31
CA ARG A 21 -25.25 -11.83 19.84
C ARG A 21 -24.99 -11.99 18.35
N LEU A 22 -24.86 -13.23 17.86
CA LEU A 22 -24.73 -13.52 16.43
C LEU A 22 -25.88 -12.89 15.64
N LYS A 23 -27.13 -13.09 16.07
CA LYS A 23 -28.29 -12.48 15.39
C LYS A 23 -28.19 -10.96 15.31
N ALA A 24 -27.73 -10.29 16.36
CA ALA A 24 -27.53 -8.84 16.36
C ALA A 24 -26.39 -8.39 15.43
N LEU A 25 -25.30 -9.16 15.38
CA LEU A 25 -24.17 -8.91 14.47
C LEU A 25 -24.59 -9.11 13.02
N GLU A 26 -25.35 -10.17 12.72
CA GLU A 26 -25.90 -10.43 11.39
C GLU A 26 -26.84 -9.32 10.94
N GLN A 27 -27.69 -8.83 11.84
CA GLN A 27 -28.53 -7.67 11.55
C GLN A 27 -27.67 -6.44 11.19
N THR A 28 -26.57 -6.22 11.92
CA THR A 28 -25.63 -5.12 11.63
C THR A 28 -24.96 -5.28 10.27
N VAL A 29 -24.52 -6.49 9.90
CA VAL A 29 -23.92 -6.76 8.58
C VAL A 29 -24.94 -6.53 7.46
N ARG A 30 -26.21 -6.93 7.68
CA ARG A 30 -27.30 -6.73 6.73
C ARG A 30 -27.63 -5.25 6.51
N ASP A 31 -27.72 -4.49 7.58
CA ASP A 31 -28.07 -3.06 7.56
C ASP A 31 -26.87 -2.19 7.09
N GLY A 32 -25.66 -2.70 7.29
CA GLY A 32 -24.40 -1.96 7.21
C GLY A 32 -23.67 -2.00 5.88
N LEU A 33 -24.24 -2.50 4.78
CA LEU A 33 -23.53 -2.49 3.47
C LEU A 33 -23.10 -1.07 3.01
N ARG A 34 -23.70 -0.02 3.58
CA ARG A 34 -23.31 1.39 3.38
C ARG A 34 -22.33 1.92 4.45
N ASP A 35 -22.20 1.24 5.57
CA ASP A 35 -21.32 1.56 6.71
C ASP A 35 -20.29 0.43 6.88
N PHE A 36 -19.17 0.60 6.17
CA PHE A 36 -18.11 -0.41 6.16
C PHE A 36 -17.49 -0.63 7.55
N GLN A 37 -17.53 0.38 8.43
CA GLN A 37 -16.92 0.30 9.76
C GLN A 37 -17.72 -0.66 10.65
N ARG A 38 -19.04 -0.45 10.74
CA ARG A 38 -19.92 -1.34 11.50
C ARG A 38 -19.94 -2.75 10.95
N THR A 39 -19.97 -2.87 9.62
CA THR A 39 -19.94 -4.19 8.95
C THR A 39 -18.64 -4.92 9.22
N GLY A 40 -17.49 -4.27 9.04
CA GLY A 40 -16.19 -4.87 9.30
C GLY A 40 -16.03 -5.30 10.77
N GLN A 41 -16.47 -4.47 11.72
CA GLN A 41 -16.41 -4.81 13.14
C GLN A 41 -17.30 -6.01 13.48
N ALA A 42 -18.52 -6.06 12.96
CA ALA A 42 -19.43 -7.19 13.14
C ALA A 42 -18.85 -8.49 12.55
N LEU A 43 -18.28 -8.42 11.35
CA LEU A 43 -17.62 -9.56 10.72
C LEU A 43 -16.38 -10.03 11.50
N SER A 44 -15.59 -9.11 12.06
CA SER A 44 -14.46 -9.47 12.93
C SER A 44 -14.96 -10.20 14.17
N GLU A 45 -15.99 -9.68 14.83
CA GLU A 45 -16.51 -10.30 16.06
C GLU A 45 -17.11 -11.69 15.81
N ILE A 46 -17.81 -11.89 14.69
CA ILE A 46 -18.30 -13.21 14.27
C ILE A 46 -17.14 -14.18 14.06
N ARG A 47 -16.06 -13.73 13.40
CA ARG A 47 -14.87 -14.53 13.12
C ARG A 47 -14.13 -14.90 14.40
N ASP A 48 -13.81 -13.90 15.22
CA ASP A 48 -12.91 -14.04 16.37
C ASP A 48 -13.55 -14.87 17.49
N ASN A 49 -14.88 -14.83 17.64
CA ASN A 49 -15.63 -15.69 18.56
C ASN A 49 -16.12 -17.01 17.92
N ALA A 50 -15.81 -17.23 16.64
CA ALA A 50 -16.26 -18.39 15.87
C ALA A 50 -17.79 -18.64 15.92
N PHE A 51 -18.61 -17.57 15.98
CA PHE A 51 -20.06 -17.71 16.08
C PHE A 51 -20.70 -18.44 14.89
N TYR A 52 -20.02 -18.48 13.74
CA TYR A 52 -20.45 -19.23 12.57
C TYR A 52 -20.46 -20.77 12.77
N ARG A 53 -19.73 -21.30 13.77
CA ARG A 53 -19.47 -22.74 13.95
C ARG A 53 -20.72 -23.61 14.14
N ALA A 54 -21.83 -23.00 14.60
CA ALA A 54 -23.08 -23.74 14.79
C ALA A 54 -23.82 -24.04 13.48
N THR A 55 -23.48 -23.35 12.39
CA THR A 55 -24.17 -23.51 11.10
C THR A 55 -23.22 -23.83 9.94
N HIS A 56 -21.94 -23.47 10.04
CA HIS A 56 -20.97 -23.64 8.96
C HIS A 56 -19.64 -24.18 9.50
N GLU A 57 -18.97 -25.00 8.70
CA GLU A 57 -17.69 -25.62 9.06
C GLU A 57 -16.54 -24.62 9.18
N ASN A 58 -16.58 -23.54 8.41
CA ASN A 58 -15.57 -22.50 8.42
C ASN A 58 -16.16 -21.12 8.10
N PHE A 59 -15.38 -20.07 8.35
CA PHE A 59 -15.84 -18.70 8.17
C PHE A 59 -16.11 -18.34 6.70
N GLU A 60 -15.39 -18.96 5.75
CA GLU A 60 -15.59 -18.71 4.32
C GLU A 60 -16.94 -19.23 3.82
N ALA A 61 -17.33 -20.46 4.21
CA ALA A 61 -18.65 -21.01 3.92
C ALA A 61 -19.77 -20.12 4.49
N TYR A 62 -19.60 -19.67 5.73
CA TYR A 62 -20.52 -18.72 6.37
C TYR A 62 -20.67 -17.41 5.59
N LEU A 63 -19.54 -16.80 5.17
CA LEU A 63 -19.55 -15.56 4.40
C LEU A 63 -20.26 -15.72 3.05
N GLN A 64 -19.96 -16.82 2.35
CA GLN A 64 -20.50 -17.09 1.03
C GLN A 64 -22.00 -17.38 1.09
N GLU A 65 -22.46 -18.21 2.02
CA GLU A 65 -23.87 -18.59 2.13
C GLU A 65 -24.75 -17.47 2.68
N ARG A 66 -24.28 -16.69 3.67
CA ARG A 66 -25.08 -15.64 4.31
C ARG A 66 -25.06 -14.31 3.55
N TRP A 67 -23.92 -13.96 2.96
CA TRP A 67 -23.68 -12.62 2.43
C TRP A 67 -23.22 -12.62 0.95
N GLY A 68 -22.89 -13.78 0.38
CA GLY A 68 -22.28 -13.86 -0.95
C GLY A 68 -20.88 -13.24 -1.00
N PHE A 69 -20.21 -13.12 0.15
CA PHE A 69 -18.88 -12.54 0.25
C PHE A 69 -17.82 -13.61 0.10
N THR A 70 -16.81 -13.29 -0.69
CA THR A 70 -15.54 -14.02 -0.68
C THR A 70 -14.72 -13.64 0.56
N LEU A 71 -13.88 -14.55 1.04
CA LEU A 71 -12.98 -14.27 2.18
C LEU A 71 -12.11 -13.00 1.98
N PRO A 72 -11.54 -12.71 0.78
CA PRO A 72 -10.81 -11.47 0.55
C PRO A 72 -11.66 -10.19 0.59
N GLN A 73 -12.97 -10.26 0.33
CA GLN A 73 -13.87 -9.10 0.46
C GLN A 73 -14.18 -8.83 1.93
N ALA A 74 -14.50 -9.87 2.70
CA ALA A 74 -14.74 -9.73 4.14
C ALA A 74 -13.47 -9.26 4.87
N GLY A 75 -12.30 -9.82 4.54
CA GLY A 75 -11.02 -9.40 5.11
C GLY A 75 -10.70 -7.92 4.85
N ARG A 76 -11.07 -7.40 3.68
CA ARG A 76 -10.94 -5.97 3.33
C ARG A 76 -11.83 -5.08 4.20
N LEU A 77 -13.09 -5.47 4.43
CA LEU A 77 -14.00 -4.74 5.32
C LEU A 77 -13.52 -4.74 6.77
N ILE A 78 -13.09 -5.90 7.27
CA ILE A 78 -12.53 -6.04 8.63
C ILE A 78 -11.32 -5.14 8.80
N GLU A 79 -10.35 -5.22 7.88
CA GLU A 79 -9.15 -4.39 7.93
C GLU A 79 -9.45 -2.89 7.84
N ALA A 80 -10.38 -2.50 6.97
CA ALA A 80 -10.81 -1.10 6.87
C ALA A 80 -11.46 -0.59 8.16
N ALA A 81 -12.30 -1.41 8.81
CA ALA A 81 -12.90 -1.08 10.10
C ALA A 81 -11.85 -0.94 11.21
N ASP A 82 -10.85 -1.83 11.25
CA ASP A 82 -9.73 -1.73 12.19
C ASP A 82 -8.91 -0.46 11.99
N VAL A 83 -8.63 -0.09 10.72
CA VAL A 83 -7.94 1.16 10.42
C VAL A 83 -8.76 2.36 10.91
N ALA A 84 -10.07 2.41 10.61
CA ALA A 84 -10.92 3.50 11.10
C ALA A 84 -10.94 3.59 12.62
N ARG A 85 -11.00 2.45 13.32
CA ARG A 85 -10.95 2.38 14.79
C ARG A 85 -9.64 2.92 15.37
N VAL A 86 -8.50 2.61 14.76
CA VAL A 86 -7.18 3.11 15.19
C VAL A 86 -7.04 4.62 14.95
N LEU A 87 -7.63 5.12 13.88
CA LEU A 87 -7.50 6.52 13.46
C LEU A 87 -8.53 7.46 14.12
N SER A 88 -9.66 6.93 14.59
CA SER A 88 -10.70 7.71 15.26
C SER A 88 -10.21 8.55 16.45
N PRO A 89 -9.34 8.05 17.36
CA PRO A 89 -8.80 8.84 18.47
C PRO A 89 -7.97 10.06 18.07
N ILE A 90 -7.41 10.07 16.85
CA ILE A 90 -6.64 11.20 16.31
C ILE A 90 -7.48 12.08 15.36
N GLY A 91 -8.81 11.94 15.40
CA GLY A 91 -9.74 12.78 14.64
C GLY A 91 -9.90 12.40 13.17
N VAL A 92 -9.27 11.31 12.70
CA VAL A 92 -9.36 10.89 11.29
C VAL A 92 -10.46 9.85 11.11
N GLN A 93 -11.46 10.17 10.28
CA GLN A 93 -12.58 9.27 9.96
C GLN A 93 -12.65 9.00 8.45
N PRO A 94 -12.21 7.81 8.00
CA PRO A 94 -12.34 7.45 6.58
C PRO A 94 -13.82 7.31 6.18
N GLN A 95 -14.21 7.95 5.09
CA GLN A 95 -15.59 7.97 4.58
C GLN A 95 -15.98 6.66 3.88
N ASN A 96 -14.99 5.90 3.41
CA ASN A 96 -15.23 4.63 2.74
C ASN A 96 -14.05 3.64 2.93
N GLU A 97 -14.33 2.38 2.63
CA GLU A 97 -13.39 1.26 2.71
C GLU A 97 -12.08 1.54 1.96
N ARG A 98 -12.16 2.18 0.79
CA ARG A 98 -11.00 2.47 -0.05
C ARG A 98 -10.08 3.49 0.62
N GLN A 99 -10.63 4.54 1.24
CA GLN A 99 -9.86 5.52 2.01
C GLN A 99 -9.18 4.86 3.21
N ALA A 100 -9.93 4.07 4.00
CA ALA A 100 -9.37 3.35 5.15
C ALA A 100 -8.19 2.46 4.73
N ARG A 101 -8.33 1.69 3.64
CA ARG A 101 -7.22 0.88 3.11
C ARG A 101 -6.00 1.69 2.72
N ALA A 102 -6.19 2.85 2.09
CA ALA A 102 -5.07 3.73 1.75
C ALA A 102 -4.31 4.21 3.00
N MET A 103 -5.01 4.39 4.12
CA MET A 103 -4.45 4.85 5.40
C MET A 103 -3.84 3.75 6.26
N LYS A 104 -3.92 2.47 5.85
CA LYS A 104 -3.37 1.32 6.60
C LYS A 104 -1.93 1.52 7.07
N ALA A 105 -1.08 2.08 6.22
CA ALA A 105 0.33 2.34 6.57
C ALA A 105 0.47 3.38 7.67
N ALA A 106 -0.38 4.41 7.68
CA ALA A 106 -0.41 5.41 8.74
C ALA A 106 -0.94 4.82 10.05
N ALA A 107 -2.04 4.06 9.98
CA ALA A 107 -2.63 3.40 11.15
C ALA A 107 -1.63 2.47 11.86
N ARG A 108 -0.82 1.71 11.10
CA ARG A 108 0.27 0.89 11.68
C ARG A 108 1.26 1.71 12.49
N ILE A 109 1.68 2.87 11.97
CA ILE A 109 2.60 3.77 12.69
C ILE A 109 1.91 4.31 13.95
N VAL A 110 0.65 4.76 13.84
CA VAL A 110 -0.12 5.33 14.95
C VAL A 110 -0.30 4.32 16.10
N THR A 111 -0.53 3.04 15.81
CA THR A 111 -0.61 1.99 16.84
C THR A 111 0.67 1.84 17.67
N GLU A 112 1.82 2.19 17.09
CA GLU A 112 3.13 2.10 17.75
C GLU A 112 3.50 3.40 18.48
N LEU A 113 2.69 4.46 18.39
CA LEU A 113 2.92 5.73 19.06
C LEU A 113 2.39 5.73 20.49
N GLU A 114 3.12 6.40 21.37
CA GLU A 114 2.66 6.71 22.73
C GLU A 114 1.46 7.67 22.71
N PRO A 115 0.60 7.69 23.76
CA PRO A 115 -0.57 8.57 23.80
C PRO A 115 -0.26 10.04 23.59
N GLU A 116 0.89 10.52 24.07
CA GLU A 116 1.32 11.91 23.84
C GLU A 116 1.69 12.18 22.39
N GLN A 117 2.38 11.24 21.74
CA GLN A 117 2.71 11.31 20.31
C GLN A 117 1.43 11.27 19.46
N GLN A 118 0.45 10.45 19.81
CA GLN A 118 -0.85 10.43 19.13
C GLN A 118 -1.58 11.77 19.22
N ARG A 119 -1.51 12.47 20.36
CA ARG A 119 -2.07 13.84 20.50
C ARG A 119 -1.36 14.84 19.60
N VAL A 120 -0.04 14.73 19.43
CA VAL A 120 0.70 15.58 18.48
C VAL A 120 0.23 15.32 17.05
N VAL A 121 0.04 14.05 16.67
CA VAL A 121 -0.53 13.71 15.34
C VAL A 121 -1.96 14.26 15.20
N ALA A 122 -2.80 14.12 16.21
CA ALA A 122 -4.17 14.64 16.20
C ALA A 122 -4.19 16.16 15.99
N ARG A 123 -3.30 16.89 16.67
CA ARG A 123 -3.15 18.33 16.49
C ARG A 123 -2.66 18.71 15.10
N LEU A 124 -1.72 17.97 14.53
CA LEU A 124 -1.27 18.18 13.15
C LEU A 124 -2.40 17.95 12.14
N VAL A 125 -3.26 16.95 12.38
CA VAL A 125 -4.44 16.67 11.55
C VAL A 125 -5.45 17.82 11.66
N GLU A 126 -5.69 18.33 12.86
CA GLU A 126 -6.57 19.47 13.10
C GLU A 126 -6.05 20.75 12.40
N ASP A 127 -4.77 21.06 12.55
CA ASP A 127 -4.13 22.23 11.92
C ASP A 127 -4.07 22.09 10.37
N ALA A 128 -3.98 20.86 9.85
CA ALA A 128 -4.06 20.59 8.42
C ALA A 128 -5.51 20.63 7.88
N GLY A 129 -6.52 20.59 8.77
CA GLY A 129 -7.95 20.50 8.49
C GLY A 129 -8.56 21.70 7.75
N ASP A 130 -7.76 22.72 7.43
CA ASP A 130 -8.08 23.73 6.40
C ASP A 130 -7.88 23.18 4.95
N THR A 131 -7.83 21.86 4.78
CA THR A 131 -8.02 21.21 3.47
C THR A 131 -9.44 21.42 2.94
N ALA A 132 -9.59 21.37 1.61
CA ALA A 132 -10.79 21.81 0.91
C ALA A 132 -12.12 21.29 1.53
N PRO A 133 -13.22 22.08 1.51
CA PRO A 133 -14.48 21.79 2.25
C PRO A 133 -15.19 20.46 1.97
N TRP A 134 -14.70 19.66 1.04
CA TRP A 134 -15.25 18.37 0.63
C TRP A 134 -14.35 17.17 1.00
N GLU A 135 -13.24 17.39 1.71
CA GLU A 135 -12.36 16.35 2.24
C GLU A 135 -12.26 16.44 3.77
N ASP A 136 -13.05 15.61 4.47
CA ASP A 136 -13.05 15.54 5.95
C ASP A 136 -11.82 14.80 6.55
N ALA A 137 -10.83 14.43 5.72
CA ALA A 137 -9.65 13.71 6.17
C ALA A 137 -8.42 14.02 5.29
N PRO A 138 -7.22 14.11 5.87
CA PRO A 138 -6.00 14.37 5.11
C PRO A 138 -5.71 13.22 4.14
N PRO A 139 -5.02 13.49 3.01
CA PRO A 139 -4.56 12.44 2.12
C PRO A 139 -3.76 11.38 2.87
N ALA A 140 -3.99 10.10 2.58
CA ALA A 140 -3.36 9.00 3.31
C ALA A 140 -1.82 9.06 3.34
N ALA A 141 -1.20 9.64 2.31
CA ALA A 141 0.24 9.87 2.26
C ALA A 141 0.71 10.91 3.27
N GLU A 142 -0.07 11.98 3.47
CA GLU A 142 0.21 13.06 4.40
C GLU A 142 0.04 12.61 5.85
N LEU A 143 -1.04 11.90 6.17
CA LEU A 143 -1.22 11.29 7.48
C LEU A 143 -0.08 10.34 7.85
N ARG A 144 0.42 9.56 6.88
CA ARG A 144 1.59 8.69 7.06
C ARG A 144 2.87 9.50 7.30
N ILE A 145 3.02 10.67 6.67
CA ILE A 145 4.16 11.57 6.89
C ILE A 145 4.09 12.14 8.31
N MET A 146 2.93 12.66 8.73
CA MET A 146 2.70 13.18 10.10
C MET A 146 3.09 12.14 11.15
N ALA A 147 2.48 10.95 11.09
CA ALA A 147 2.78 9.87 12.04
C ALA A 147 4.26 9.44 11.97
N GLY A 148 4.84 9.38 10.76
CA GLY A 148 6.22 8.97 10.55
C GLY A 148 7.26 10.01 11.02
N VAL A 149 6.94 11.29 11.03
CA VAL A 149 7.80 12.35 11.61
C VAL A 149 7.75 12.25 13.13
N VAL A 150 6.55 12.21 13.71
CA VAL A 150 6.38 12.11 15.17
C VAL A 150 7.06 10.87 15.73
N LYS A 151 6.93 9.72 15.05
CA LYS A 151 7.62 8.48 15.47
C LYS A 151 9.14 8.61 15.52
N LYS A 152 9.73 9.41 14.63
CA LYS A 152 11.20 9.55 14.49
C LYS A 152 11.81 10.59 15.42
N LEU A 153 11.00 11.46 16.01
CA LEU A 153 11.45 12.50 16.93
C LEU A 153 11.44 11.95 18.36
N GLU A 154 12.42 11.10 18.63
CA GLU A 154 12.73 10.58 19.96
C GLU A 154 13.41 11.65 20.83
N PRO A 155 13.34 11.58 22.17
CA PRO A 155 13.88 12.60 23.08
C PRO A 155 15.30 13.08 22.76
N GLU A 156 16.18 12.15 22.43
CA GLU A 156 17.60 12.37 22.12
C GLU A 156 17.86 12.87 20.69
N THR A 157 16.83 12.96 19.85
CA THR A 157 17.00 13.35 18.44
C THR A 157 17.52 14.77 18.36
N THR A 158 18.69 14.95 17.73
CA THR A 158 19.23 16.29 17.47
C THR A 158 18.37 17.00 16.44
N VAL A 159 17.89 18.19 16.80
CA VAL A 159 17.07 19.06 15.95
C VAL A 159 17.60 20.49 15.99
N HIS A 160 17.20 21.31 15.02
CA HIS A 160 17.48 22.74 15.06
C HIS A 160 16.44 23.45 15.94
N HIS A 161 16.91 24.25 16.89
CA HIS A 161 16.06 25.10 17.72
C HIS A 161 15.31 26.10 16.82
N PRO A 162 13.98 26.26 16.94
CA PRO A 162 13.19 27.07 16.01
C PRO A 162 13.56 28.56 16.02
N ASP A 163 13.95 29.11 17.18
CA ASP A 163 14.30 30.53 17.29
C ASP A 163 15.79 30.84 17.03
N SER A 164 16.72 30.06 17.59
CA SER A 164 18.16 30.32 17.47
C SER A 164 18.85 29.62 16.31
N GLY A 165 18.29 28.51 15.81
CA GLY A 165 18.88 27.67 14.76
C GLY A 165 19.95 26.68 15.26
N ASP A 166 20.31 26.71 16.54
CA ASP A 166 21.33 25.82 17.12
C ASP A 166 20.88 24.36 17.12
N GLU A 167 21.83 23.43 17.03
CA GLU A 167 21.59 22.00 17.18
C GLU A 167 21.42 21.63 18.67
N VAL A 168 20.22 21.17 19.03
CA VAL A 168 19.86 20.81 20.40
C VAL A 168 19.10 19.48 20.44
N PRO A 169 19.15 18.71 21.54
CA PRO A 169 18.29 17.55 21.74
C PRO A 169 16.81 17.95 21.74
N PHE A 170 15.94 17.13 21.14
CA PHE A 170 14.51 17.42 21.02
C PHE A 170 13.82 17.61 22.39
N ASP A 171 14.24 16.88 23.41
CA ASP A 171 13.71 16.99 24.77
C ASP A 171 14.09 18.29 25.50
N SER A 172 15.14 18.99 25.05
CA SER A 172 15.53 20.27 25.62
C SER A 172 14.57 21.42 25.24
N LEU A 173 13.79 21.23 24.17
CA LEU A 173 12.83 22.20 23.68
C LEU A 173 11.55 22.24 24.53
N SER A 174 10.94 23.42 24.64
CA SER A 174 9.60 23.57 25.22
C SER A 174 8.52 22.92 24.35
N GLY A 175 7.35 22.61 24.92
CA GLY A 175 6.22 22.02 24.19
C GLY A 175 5.85 22.76 22.89
N PRO A 176 5.70 24.10 22.90
CA PRO A 176 5.46 24.88 21.69
C PRO A 176 6.59 24.77 20.65
N GLN A 177 7.85 24.79 21.09
CA GLN A 177 9.01 24.67 20.20
C GLN A 177 9.12 23.28 19.59
N ARG A 178 8.87 22.22 20.37
CA ARG A 178 8.80 20.83 19.85
C ARG A 178 7.72 20.71 18.78
N TYR A 179 6.54 21.28 19.03
CA TYR A 179 5.45 21.27 18.06
C TYR A 179 5.85 21.97 16.75
N GLU A 180 6.50 23.13 16.84
CA GLU A 180 6.95 23.89 15.67
C GLU A 180 8.01 23.14 14.85
N VAL A 181 8.94 22.45 15.51
CA VAL A 181 9.91 21.57 14.86
C VAL A 181 9.22 20.42 14.14
N VAL A 182 8.27 19.74 14.80
CA VAL A 182 7.49 18.64 14.20
C VAL A 182 6.74 19.15 12.96
N ARG A 183 5.99 20.25 13.11
CA ARG A 183 5.19 20.87 12.04
C ARG A 183 6.06 21.21 10.83
N THR A 184 7.19 21.88 11.06
CA THR A 184 8.14 22.25 10.00
C THR A 184 8.68 21.03 9.25
N GLN A 185 9.04 19.95 9.96
CA GLN A 185 9.51 18.72 9.32
C GLN A 185 8.41 18.00 8.54
N VAL A 186 7.16 18.04 9.02
CA VAL A 186 6.00 17.52 8.29
C VAL A 186 5.81 18.30 6.99
N ASP A 187 5.77 19.63 7.05
CA ASP A 187 5.57 20.50 5.88
C ASP A 187 6.64 20.26 4.82
N GLN A 188 7.93 20.23 5.21
CA GLN A 188 9.04 19.96 4.31
C GLN A 188 8.91 18.60 3.63
N LYS A 189 8.54 17.54 4.37
CA LYS A 189 8.39 16.19 3.80
C LYS A 189 7.15 16.06 2.93
N THR A 190 6.07 16.74 3.28
CA THR A 190 4.85 16.80 2.46
C THR A 190 5.14 17.50 1.14
N GLN A 191 5.83 18.64 1.17
CA GLN A 191 6.24 19.38 -0.03
C GLN A 191 7.16 18.53 -0.93
N ALA A 192 8.22 17.94 -0.37
CA ALA A 192 9.12 17.07 -1.11
C ALA A 192 8.40 15.83 -1.71
N TYR A 193 7.38 15.31 -1.02
CA TYR A 193 6.55 14.23 -1.54
C TYR A 193 5.72 14.69 -2.75
N ARG A 194 5.08 15.87 -2.67
CA ARG A 194 4.28 16.45 -3.76
C ARG A 194 5.14 16.74 -4.99
N GLU A 195 6.27 17.41 -4.82
CA GLU A 195 7.24 17.68 -5.90
C GLU A 195 7.71 16.39 -6.58
N LYS A 196 7.98 15.33 -5.80
CA LYS A 196 8.35 14.03 -6.36
C LYS A 196 7.21 13.37 -7.16
N GLN A 197 5.96 13.53 -6.73
CA GLN A 197 4.81 13.05 -7.51
C GLN A 197 4.64 13.84 -8.81
N GLU A 198 4.77 15.16 -8.76
CA GLU A 198 4.69 16.03 -9.94
C GLU A 198 5.82 15.75 -10.93
N ALA A 199 7.05 15.64 -10.46
CA ALA A 199 8.20 15.28 -11.29
C ALA A 199 7.99 13.91 -11.95
N ARG A 200 7.39 12.95 -11.25
CA ARG A 200 7.07 11.63 -11.81
C ARG A 200 5.92 11.68 -12.81
N ALA A 201 4.92 12.52 -12.58
CA ALA A 201 3.79 12.71 -13.50
C ALA A 201 4.21 13.42 -14.79
N ASN A 202 5.14 14.38 -14.67
CA ASN A 202 5.68 15.16 -15.79
C ASN A 202 6.90 14.50 -16.46
N ALA A 203 7.46 13.44 -15.86
CA ALA A 203 8.58 12.72 -16.46
C ALA A 203 8.16 12.18 -17.84
N PRO A 204 8.95 12.43 -18.90
CA PRO A 204 8.65 11.89 -20.21
C PRO A 204 8.54 10.37 -20.09
N GLN A 205 7.40 9.82 -20.51
CA GLN A 205 7.27 8.37 -20.54
C GLN A 205 8.30 7.85 -21.55
N PRO A 206 9.18 6.91 -21.16
CA PRO A 206 10.14 6.37 -22.09
C PRO A 206 9.38 5.82 -23.28
N GLU A 207 9.80 6.21 -24.48
CA GLU A 207 9.17 5.76 -25.72
C GLU A 207 9.07 4.24 -25.67
N LYS A 208 7.84 3.73 -25.61
CA LYS A 208 7.61 2.29 -25.58
C LYS A 208 7.85 1.79 -26.99
N VAL A 209 9.13 1.54 -27.31
CA VAL A 209 9.50 0.85 -28.55
C VAL A 209 8.81 -0.50 -28.54
N ASN A 210 7.86 -0.68 -29.45
CA ASN A 210 7.31 -1.98 -29.77
C ASN A 210 8.42 -2.76 -30.46
N TRP A 211 9.27 -3.41 -29.68
CA TRP A 211 10.48 -4.07 -30.18
C TRP A 211 10.19 -5.10 -31.29
N ALA A 212 9.01 -5.72 -31.29
CA ALA A 212 8.61 -6.66 -32.33
C ALA A 212 8.32 -5.93 -33.66
N GLU A 213 7.56 -4.84 -33.61
CA GLU A 213 7.28 -4.00 -34.78
C GLU A 213 8.54 -3.29 -35.27
N TRP A 214 9.39 -2.82 -34.35
CA TRP A 214 10.69 -2.26 -34.68
C TRP A 214 11.56 -3.25 -35.46
N CYS A 215 11.60 -4.53 -35.08
CA CYS A 215 12.36 -5.54 -35.85
C CYS A 215 11.85 -5.65 -37.30
N LEU A 216 10.53 -5.59 -37.51
CA LEU A 216 9.93 -5.68 -38.84
C LEU A 216 10.22 -4.41 -39.67
N ASP A 217 10.06 -3.23 -39.05
CA ASP A 217 10.34 -1.95 -39.70
C ASP A 217 11.82 -1.81 -40.04
N TYR A 218 12.69 -2.18 -39.12
CA TYR A 218 14.14 -2.17 -39.32
C TYR A 218 14.54 -3.11 -40.46
N ALA A 219 13.95 -4.32 -40.52
CA ALA A 219 14.17 -5.23 -41.63
C ALA A 219 13.69 -4.69 -42.98
N ALA A 220 12.57 -3.96 -43.00
CA ALA A 220 12.02 -3.39 -44.23
C ALA A 220 12.76 -2.15 -44.73
N GLN A 221 13.34 -1.36 -43.82
CA GLN A 221 13.84 -0.01 -44.12
C GLN A 221 15.37 0.13 -44.07
N ALA A 222 16.06 -0.69 -43.28
CA ALA A 222 17.48 -0.49 -42.97
C ALA A 222 18.39 -1.67 -43.33
N LEU A 223 17.86 -2.90 -43.43
CA LEU A 223 18.66 -4.05 -43.86
C LEU A 223 18.91 -4.00 -45.38
N GLY A 224 20.18 -4.12 -45.77
CA GLY A 224 20.60 -4.24 -47.16
C GLY A 224 20.32 -5.63 -47.76
N PRO A 225 20.47 -5.78 -49.09
CA PRO A 225 20.30 -7.08 -49.74
C PRO A 225 21.20 -8.15 -49.11
N GLY A 226 20.62 -9.28 -48.72
CA GLY A 226 21.35 -10.39 -48.07
C GLY A 226 21.56 -10.24 -46.57
N GLN A 227 21.28 -9.08 -45.96
CA GLN A 227 21.41 -8.88 -44.51
C GLN A 227 20.21 -9.44 -43.76
N ARG A 228 20.42 -9.88 -42.52
CA ARG A 228 19.36 -10.37 -41.63
C ARG A 228 19.61 -9.99 -40.17
N LEU A 229 18.53 -9.82 -39.42
CA LEU A 229 18.56 -9.67 -37.97
C LEU A 229 18.37 -11.04 -37.33
N GLU A 230 19.25 -11.40 -36.40
CA GLU A 230 19.21 -12.64 -35.64
C GLU A 230 19.04 -12.37 -34.14
N LEU A 231 18.23 -13.21 -33.49
CA LEU A 231 18.18 -13.34 -32.04
C LEU A 231 18.82 -14.66 -31.67
N VAL A 232 19.97 -14.61 -31.02
CA VAL A 232 20.73 -15.78 -30.61
C VAL A 232 20.48 -16.02 -29.12
N ILE A 233 20.14 -17.25 -28.77
CA ILE A 233 19.93 -17.65 -27.37
C ILE A 233 21.01 -18.67 -27.03
N GLU A 234 21.87 -18.31 -26.09
CA GLU A 234 22.91 -19.21 -25.59
C GLU A 234 22.38 -20.09 -24.44
N PRO A 235 22.63 -21.40 -24.49
CA PRO A 235 22.24 -22.31 -23.42
C PRO A 235 23.10 -22.11 -22.17
N GLY A 236 22.52 -22.26 -20.97
CA GLY A 236 23.24 -22.15 -19.71
C GLY A 236 22.30 -22.22 -18.51
N GLU A 237 22.86 -22.21 -17.29
CA GLU A 237 22.07 -22.16 -16.04
C GLU A 237 21.18 -20.89 -15.98
N GLN A 238 21.64 -19.80 -16.61
CA GLN A 238 20.85 -18.62 -16.93
C GLN A 238 21.00 -18.30 -18.42
N PRO A 239 20.01 -18.65 -19.27
CA PRO A 239 20.12 -18.42 -20.71
C PRO A 239 20.21 -16.92 -21.03
N ARG A 240 21.10 -16.59 -21.98
CA ARG A 240 21.34 -15.22 -22.44
C ARG A 240 20.88 -15.08 -23.88
N VAL A 241 20.31 -13.91 -24.19
CA VAL A 241 19.86 -13.55 -25.53
C VAL A 241 20.71 -12.39 -26.03
N GLN A 242 21.19 -12.50 -27.26
CA GLN A 242 21.84 -11.42 -27.98
C GLN A 242 21.11 -11.14 -29.29
N ALA A 243 20.98 -9.86 -29.65
CA ALA A 243 20.40 -9.43 -30.92
C ALA A 243 21.52 -8.86 -31.80
N ARG A 244 21.60 -9.31 -33.06
CA ARG A 244 22.65 -8.89 -34.00
C ARG A 244 22.13 -8.76 -35.42
N VAL A 245 22.75 -7.90 -36.21
CA VAL A 245 22.58 -7.78 -37.65
C VAL A 245 23.77 -8.44 -38.33
N MET A 246 23.52 -9.32 -39.28
CA MET A 246 24.58 -10.04 -40.00
C MET A 246 24.38 -9.99 -41.51
N ASP A 247 25.49 -10.09 -42.23
CA ASP A 247 25.48 -10.42 -43.64
C ASP A 247 25.19 -11.92 -43.82
N GLY A 248 24.14 -12.24 -44.58
CA GLY A 248 23.67 -13.61 -44.77
C GLY A 248 24.52 -14.46 -45.70
N GLU A 249 25.38 -13.84 -46.52
CA GLU A 249 26.29 -14.52 -47.46
C GLU A 249 27.67 -14.75 -46.84
N THR A 250 28.22 -13.75 -46.15
CA THR A 250 29.57 -13.81 -45.56
C THR A 250 29.57 -14.30 -44.11
N GLY A 251 28.45 -14.16 -43.40
CA GLY A 251 28.33 -14.46 -41.98
C GLY A 251 28.97 -13.40 -41.07
N GLU A 252 29.35 -12.24 -41.61
CA GLU A 252 29.93 -11.13 -40.87
C GLU A 252 28.88 -10.45 -39.97
N VAL A 253 29.25 -10.15 -38.73
CA VAL A 253 28.41 -9.37 -37.80
C VAL A 253 28.58 -7.89 -38.10
N LEU A 254 27.50 -7.24 -38.51
CA LEU A 254 27.48 -5.84 -38.91
C LEU A 254 27.12 -4.89 -37.75
N ALA A 255 26.31 -5.36 -36.80
CA ALA A 255 25.99 -4.68 -35.55
C ALA A 255 25.51 -5.69 -34.51
N GLU A 256 25.83 -5.49 -33.23
CA GLU A 256 25.39 -6.37 -32.15
C GLU A 256 25.07 -5.61 -30.85
N GLY A 257 23.95 -5.96 -30.23
CA GLY A 257 23.59 -5.44 -28.92
C GLY A 257 24.19 -6.26 -27.78
N HIS A 258 24.33 -5.64 -26.60
CA HIS A 258 24.72 -6.34 -25.38
C HIS A 258 23.75 -7.48 -25.02
N GLU A 259 24.28 -8.55 -24.43
CA GLU A 259 23.48 -9.69 -23.97
C GLU A 259 22.46 -9.31 -22.89
N ALA A 260 21.32 -10.02 -22.88
CA ALA A 260 20.25 -9.81 -21.92
C ALA A 260 19.55 -11.11 -21.52
N GLY A 261 18.91 -11.11 -20.35
CA GLY A 261 18.11 -12.26 -19.88
C GLY A 261 16.72 -12.37 -20.52
N ASN A 262 16.36 -11.51 -21.48
CA ASN A 262 15.10 -11.61 -22.22
C ASN A 262 15.20 -10.99 -23.62
N LEU A 263 14.37 -11.51 -24.54
CA LEU A 263 14.33 -11.11 -25.96
C LEU A 263 14.13 -9.61 -26.16
N LYS A 264 13.17 -9.02 -25.43
CA LYS A 264 12.87 -7.58 -25.54
C LYS A 264 14.11 -6.74 -25.24
N ARG A 265 14.81 -7.03 -24.14
CA ARG A 265 15.99 -6.25 -23.75
C ARG A 265 17.13 -6.43 -24.74
N ALA A 266 17.34 -7.64 -25.27
CA ALA A 266 18.36 -7.88 -26.30
C ALA A 266 18.11 -7.02 -27.55
N VAL A 267 16.86 -6.99 -28.05
CA VAL A 267 16.48 -6.14 -29.18
C VAL A 267 16.66 -4.66 -28.86
N LEU A 268 16.25 -4.20 -27.67
CA LEU A 268 16.45 -2.80 -27.26
C LEU A 268 17.93 -2.41 -27.17
N ASN A 269 18.80 -3.34 -26.78
CA ASN A 269 20.24 -3.10 -26.77
C ASN A 269 20.79 -2.95 -28.21
N LEU A 270 20.30 -3.76 -29.16
CA LEU A 270 20.62 -3.56 -30.58
C LEU A 270 20.04 -2.27 -31.14
N VAL A 271 18.82 -1.88 -30.75
CA VAL A 271 18.23 -0.59 -31.14
C VAL A 271 19.12 0.56 -30.69
N ALA A 272 19.65 0.49 -29.46
CA ALA A 272 20.56 1.50 -28.94
C ALA A 272 21.89 1.54 -29.71
N GLU A 273 22.43 0.38 -30.08
CA GLU A 273 23.67 0.28 -30.87
C GLU A 273 23.51 0.84 -32.28
N VAL A 274 22.37 0.59 -32.92
CA VAL A 274 22.13 0.98 -34.31
C VAL A 274 21.64 2.43 -34.46
N LYS A 275 20.99 2.97 -33.42
CA LYS A 275 20.54 4.38 -33.39
C LYS A 275 21.57 5.33 -32.76
N GLY A 276 22.55 4.81 -32.02
CA GLY A 276 23.65 5.57 -31.40
C GLY A 276 24.72 5.94 -32.41
#